data_AF-A0AAN0J8Z9-F1
#
_entry.id   AF-A0AAN0J8Z9-F1
#
_cell.length_a   1.000
_cell.length_b   1.000
_cell.length_c   1.000
_cell.angle_alpha   90.00
_cell.angle_beta   90.00
_cell.angle_gamma   90.00
#
_symmetry.space_group_name_H-M   'P 1'
#
loop_
_entity.id
_entity.type
_entity.pdbx_description
1 polymer ?
#
loop_
_entity_poly.entity_id
_entity_poly.type
_entity_poly.pdbx_seq_one_letter_code
_entity_poly.pdbx_strand_id
1 'polypeptide(L)'
;MATTGVYWCFVLAKCLGLVVSAITSYEQSPPIACPGNKLVFTCVTDGSVRWRINGNNLQTVLMIDTSPPTTLGSFLLNVTQHNGNTGELVSTATNNSAPVSLNGTSIDCSGDGGGTFTRKYTRIN
;
A
#
# COMPACT_ATOMS: atom_id res chain seq x y z
N MET A 1 -23.99 4.13 -59.61
CA MET A 1 -22.74 4.75 -59.13
C MET A 1 -22.91 5.14 -57.67
N ALA A 2 -21.91 4.81 -56.85
CA ALA A 2 -21.98 4.57 -55.40
C ALA A 2 -22.30 5.81 -54.54
N THR A 3 -22.86 5.61 -53.35
CA THR A 3 -22.30 6.16 -52.09
C THR A 3 -22.84 5.36 -50.90
N THR A 4 -22.05 4.41 -50.39
CA THR A 4 -22.29 3.71 -49.12
C THR A 4 -21.69 4.56 -48.00
N GLY A 5 -22.52 5.13 -47.13
CA GLY A 5 -22.07 5.94 -46.00
C GLY A 5 -21.68 5.05 -44.82
N VAL A 6 -20.38 4.88 -44.57
CA VAL A 6 -19.87 4.26 -43.34
C VAL A 6 -19.91 5.34 -42.24
N TYR A 7 -20.86 5.22 -41.32
CA TYR A 7 -20.93 6.08 -40.15
C TYR A 7 -19.97 5.54 -39.09
N TRP A 8 -18.74 6.08 -39.07
CA TRP A 8 -17.79 5.88 -37.99
C TRP A 8 -18.33 6.54 -36.72
N CYS A 9 -18.96 5.76 -35.84
CA CYS A 9 -18.97 6.11 -34.42
C CYS A 9 -17.59 5.80 -33.85
N PHE A 10 -16.64 6.72 -34.04
CA PHE A 10 -15.48 6.79 -33.17
C PHE A 10 -15.99 7.14 -31.77
N VAL A 11 -16.24 6.12 -30.96
CA VAL A 11 -16.34 6.28 -29.53
C VAL A 11 -14.93 6.65 -29.08
N LEU A 12 -14.63 7.95 -29.05
CA LEU A 12 -13.55 8.47 -28.21
C LEU A 12 -13.98 8.22 -26.77
N ALA A 13 -13.84 6.97 -26.32
CA ALA A 13 -13.61 6.70 -24.92
C ALA A 13 -12.33 7.48 -24.60
N LYS A 14 -12.50 8.70 -24.07
CA LYS A 14 -11.46 9.36 -23.30
C LYS A 14 -10.93 8.27 -22.38
N CYS A 15 -9.76 7.74 -22.70
CA CYS A 15 -8.94 7.04 -21.73
C CYS A 15 -8.64 8.09 -20.67
N LEU A 16 -9.56 8.26 -19.71
CA LEU A 16 -9.19 8.67 -18.37
C LEU A 16 -8.17 7.61 -17.98
N GLY A 17 -6.89 7.94 -18.14
CA GLY A 17 -5.82 7.15 -17.59
C GLY A 17 -6.04 7.17 -16.08
N LEU A 18 -6.78 6.19 -15.59
CA LEU A 18 -6.87 5.91 -14.17
C LEU A 18 -5.46 5.43 -13.81
N VAL A 19 -4.60 6.38 -13.42
CA VAL A 19 -3.31 6.04 -12.80
C VAL A 19 -3.69 5.44 -11.46
N VAL A 20 -3.91 4.13 -11.44
CA VAL A 20 -4.08 3.39 -10.22
C VAL A 20 -2.68 3.19 -9.67
N SER A 21 -2.38 3.84 -8.53
CA SER A 21 -1.15 3.55 -7.83
C SER A 21 -1.15 2.08 -7.42
N ALA A 22 -0.20 1.31 -7.94
CA ALA A 22 -0.09 -0.12 -7.73
C ALA A 22 1.00 -0.42 -6.70
N ILE A 23 0.75 -1.39 -5.82
CA ILE A 23 1.78 -1.90 -4.94
C ILE A 23 2.80 -2.67 -5.78
N THR A 24 4.00 -2.13 -5.90
CA THR A 24 5.13 -2.75 -6.60
C THR A 24 5.70 -3.92 -5.81
N SER A 25 5.84 -3.76 -4.50
CA SER A 25 6.26 -4.86 -3.61
C SER A 25 5.75 -4.67 -2.19
N TYR A 26 5.55 -5.79 -1.49
CA TYR A 26 5.14 -5.78 -0.10
C TYR A 26 5.74 -6.95 0.66
N GLU A 27 6.62 -6.66 1.61
CA GLU A 27 7.38 -7.68 2.34
C GLU A 27 7.37 -7.49 3.85
N GLN A 28 7.60 -8.59 4.58
CA GLN A 28 7.69 -8.62 6.04
C GLN A 28 9.06 -9.16 6.45
N SER A 29 9.73 -8.49 7.38
CA SER A 29 11.00 -8.92 7.96
C SER A 29 10.95 -8.86 9.50
N PRO A 30 11.29 -9.96 10.20
CA PRO A 30 11.43 -11.31 9.67
C PRO A 30 10.07 -11.90 9.22
N PRO A 31 10.04 -12.92 8.34
CA PRO A 31 8.80 -13.54 7.89
C PRO A 31 8.05 -14.26 9.04
N ILE A 32 8.80 -14.73 10.04
CA ILE A 32 8.30 -15.27 11.31
C ILE A 32 9.11 -14.57 12.40
N ALA A 33 8.46 -13.95 13.36
CA ALA A 33 9.11 -13.29 14.49
C ALA A 33 8.93 -14.10 15.78
N CYS A 34 9.92 -14.05 16.66
CA CYS A 34 9.72 -14.48 18.05
C CYS A 34 9.02 -13.36 18.83
N PRO A 35 8.33 -13.68 19.93
CA PRO A 35 7.78 -12.66 20.83
C PRO A 35 8.86 -11.69 21.29
N GLY A 36 8.56 -10.40 21.23
CA GLY A 36 9.47 -9.33 21.62
C GLY A 36 10.45 -8.89 20.54
N ASN A 37 10.56 -9.60 19.40
CA ASN A 37 11.39 -9.17 18.28
C ASN A 37 10.76 -8.00 17.52
N LYS A 38 11.62 -7.26 16.82
CA LYS A 38 11.20 -6.22 15.88
C LYS A 38 10.56 -6.85 14.64
N LEU A 39 9.39 -6.35 14.27
CA LEU A 39 8.69 -6.65 13.03
C LEU A 39 8.70 -5.40 12.13
N VAL A 40 9.05 -5.57 10.87
CA VAL A 40 9.01 -4.50 9.86
C VAL A 40 8.23 -5.00 8.65
N PHE A 41 7.20 -4.26 8.27
CA PHE A 41 6.54 -4.41 6.99
C PHE A 41 7.02 -3.30 6.08
N THR A 42 7.41 -3.64 4.85
CA THR A 42 7.88 -2.68 3.84
C THR A 42 6.94 -2.74 2.66
N CYS A 43 6.33 -1.62 2.30
CA CYS A 43 5.43 -1.49 1.17
C CYS A 43 5.99 -0.45 0.19
N VAL A 44 6.11 -0.86 -1.07
CA VAL A 44 6.61 -0.04 -2.18
C VAL A 44 5.46 0.19 -3.15
N THR A 45 5.23 1.45 -3.51
CA THR A 45 4.17 1.88 -4.43
C THR A 45 4.65 3.08 -5.22
N ASP A 46 3.88 3.50 -6.20
CA ASP A 46 3.99 4.81 -6.84
C ASP A 46 3.08 5.85 -6.16
N GLY A 47 3.65 6.94 -5.64
CA GLY A 47 2.93 8.10 -5.11
C GLY A 47 2.70 8.07 -3.60
N SER A 48 1.73 7.29 -3.13
CA SER A 48 1.32 7.27 -1.71
C SER A 48 0.94 5.88 -1.22
N VAL A 49 1.20 5.59 0.06
CA VAL A 49 0.84 4.32 0.71
C VAL A 49 -0.25 4.55 1.75
N ARG A 50 -1.37 3.84 1.63
CA ARG A 50 -2.40 3.75 2.66
C ARG A 50 -2.22 2.48 3.47
N TRP A 51 -2.05 2.62 4.79
CA TRP A 51 -1.95 1.52 5.74
C TRP A 51 -3.25 1.32 6.50
N ARG A 52 -3.57 0.07 6.85
CA ARG A 52 -4.63 -0.28 7.82
C ARG A 52 -4.30 -1.58 8.55
N ILE A 53 -5.01 -1.83 9.65
CA ILE A 53 -4.90 -3.06 10.44
C ILE A 53 -6.21 -3.85 10.32
N ASN A 54 -6.11 -5.17 10.21
CA ASN A 54 -7.25 -6.10 10.25
C ASN A 54 -8.37 -5.78 9.26
N GLY A 55 -8.04 -5.22 8.09
CA GLY A 55 -9.06 -4.83 7.12
C GLY A 55 -9.94 -3.65 7.55
N ASN A 56 -9.60 -2.95 8.63
CA ASN A 56 -10.44 -1.89 9.18
C ASN A 56 -10.34 -0.61 8.33
N ASN A 57 -11.34 -0.38 7.48
CA ASN A 57 -11.42 0.81 6.63
C ASN A 57 -11.61 2.12 7.41
N LEU A 58 -12.03 2.06 8.68
CA LEU A 58 -12.19 3.25 9.53
C LEU A 58 -10.86 3.69 10.17
N GLN A 59 -9.84 2.82 10.17
CA GLN A 59 -8.52 3.08 10.74
C GLN A 59 -7.46 2.96 9.64
N THR A 60 -7.52 3.88 8.68
CA THR A 60 -6.54 4.00 7.61
C THR A 60 -5.65 5.21 7.82
N VAL A 61 -4.35 5.05 7.55
CA VAL A 61 -3.39 6.16 7.55
C VAL A 61 -2.79 6.29 6.16
N LEU A 62 -2.83 7.49 5.60
CA LEU A 62 -2.19 7.81 4.32
C LEU A 62 -0.79 8.36 4.58
N MET A 63 0.20 7.77 3.91
CA MET A 63 1.60 8.17 3.94
C MET A 63 2.01 8.67 2.55
N ILE A 64 2.43 9.92 2.49
CA ILE A 64 3.07 10.57 1.33
C ILE A 64 4.49 10.99 1.72
N ASP A 65 5.32 11.36 0.74
CA ASP A 65 6.73 11.76 0.91
C ASP A 65 6.99 12.70 2.11
N THR A 66 6.13 13.69 2.30
CA THR A 66 6.26 14.70 3.37
C THR A 66 5.58 14.32 4.69
N SER A 67 5.01 13.12 4.79
CA SER A 67 4.31 12.69 5.99
C SER A 67 5.28 12.46 7.15
N PRO A 68 5.03 13.07 8.31
CA PRO A 68 5.82 12.74 9.50
C PRO A 68 5.55 11.30 9.93
N PRO A 69 6.51 10.66 10.64
CA PRO A 69 6.28 9.37 11.25
C PRO A 69 5.04 9.42 12.16
N THR A 70 4.18 8.41 12.05
CA THR A 70 2.92 8.36 12.78
C THR A 70 2.61 6.93 13.21
N THR A 71 1.66 6.75 14.12
CA THR A 71 1.32 5.43 14.65
C THR A 71 0.01 4.91 14.08
N LEU A 72 -0.02 3.60 13.85
CA LEU A 72 -1.20 2.84 13.52
C LEU A 72 -1.23 1.62 14.45
N GLY A 73 -2.07 1.69 15.48
CA GLY A 73 -2.03 0.72 16.58
C GLY A 73 -0.65 0.70 17.25
N SER A 74 0.00 -0.46 17.25
CA SER A 74 1.35 -0.66 17.81
C SER A 74 2.48 -0.51 16.78
N PHE A 75 2.16 -0.13 15.53
CA PHE A 75 3.13 0.07 14.47
C PHE A 75 3.44 1.55 14.28
N LEU A 76 4.73 1.87 14.17
CA LEU A 76 5.24 3.15 13.70
C LEU A 76 5.36 3.11 12.17
N LEU A 77 4.56 3.93 11.52
CA LEU A 77 4.59 4.16 10.08
C LEU A 77 5.62 5.23 9.77
N ASN A 78 6.44 4.99 8.74
CA ASN A 78 7.39 5.96 8.23
C ASN A 78 7.54 5.85 6.71
N VAL A 79 7.80 6.97 6.02
CA VAL A 79 8.32 6.94 4.64
C VAL A 79 9.84 6.89 4.73
N THR A 80 10.44 5.84 4.20
CA THR A 80 11.89 5.63 4.27
C THR A 80 12.61 6.05 3.00
N GLN A 81 11.91 6.11 1.87
CA GLN A 81 12.47 6.53 0.59
C GLN A 81 11.36 7.04 -0.33
N HIS A 82 11.71 8.04 -1.13
CA HIS A 82 10.90 8.50 -2.24
C HIS A 82 11.83 8.84 -3.43
N ASN A 83 11.48 8.33 -4.60
CA ASN A 83 12.18 8.57 -5.85
C ASN A 83 11.33 9.47 -6.74
N GLY A 84 11.60 10.77 -6.71
CA GLY A 84 10.84 11.76 -7.49
C GLY A 84 10.90 11.58 -9.01
N ASN A 85 11.82 10.78 -9.54
CA ASN A 85 11.92 10.51 -10.99
C ASN A 85 10.94 9.43 -11.44
N THR A 86 10.74 8.39 -10.63
CA THR A 86 9.83 7.27 -10.94
C THR A 86 8.50 7.39 -10.21
N GLY A 87 8.39 8.28 -9.22
CA GLY A 87 7.26 8.38 -8.30
C GLY A 87 7.24 7.27 -7.25
N GLU A 88 8.26 6.42 -7.17
CA GLU A 88 8.30 5.31 -6.21
C GLU A 88 8.42 5.83 -4.78
N LEU A 89 7.56 5.34 -3.89
CA LEU A 89 7.55 5.62 -2.46
C LEU A 89 7.65 4.31 -1.69
N VAL A 90 8.60 4.27 -0.76
CA VAL A 90 8.79 3.16 0.18
C VAL A 90 8.35 3.60 1.55
N SER A 91 7.31 2.95 2.07
CA SER A 91 6.85 3.14 3.44
C SER A 91 7.04 1.87 4.25
N THR A 92 7.34 2.03 5.53
CA THR A 92 7.48 0.93 6.48
C THR A 92 6.50 1.06 7.64
N ALA A 93 5.97 -0.07 8.09
CA ALA A 93 5.23 -0.20 9.35
C ALA A 93 6.05 -1.05 10.31
N THR A 94 6.56 -0.44 11.37
CA THR A 94 7.51 -1.06 12.29
C THR A 94 6.90 -1.24 13.66
N ASN A 95 6.95 -2.45 14.20
CA ASN A 95 6.72 -2.70 15.61
C ASN A 95 8.06 -3.12 16.25
N ASN A 96 8.55 -2.34 17.23
CA ASN A 96 9.86 -2.58 17.82
C ASN A 96 9.92 -3.81 18.75
N SER A 97 8.77 -4.24 19.28
CA SER A 97 8.70 -5.39 20.17
C SER A 97 7.33 -6.05 20.02
N ALA A 98 7.26 -7.08 19.18
CA ALA A 98 6.00 -7.72 18.81
C ALA A 98 5.42 -8.57 19.95
N PRO A 99 4.32 -8.18 20.61
CA PRO A 99 3.64 -9.04 21.57
C PRO A 99 3.01 -10.27 20.90
N VAL A 100 2.86 -11.36 21.65
CA VAL A 100 2.17 -12.58 21.19
C VAL A 100 0.75 -12.33 20.69
N SER A 101 0.08 -11.30 21.21
CA SER A 101 -1.27 -10.90 20.79
C SER A 101 -1.35 -10.38 19.36
N LEU A 102 -0.21 -10.02 18.74
CA LEU A 102 -0.18 -9.67 17.33
C LEU A 102 -0.26 -10.90 16.44
N ASN A 103 -0.06 -12.14 16.90
CA ASN A 103 -0.10 -13.30 16.02
C ASN A 103 -1.45 -13.41 15.28
N GLY A 104 -1.44 -13.51 13.95
CA GLY A 104 -2.65 -13.54 13.13
C GLY A 104 -3.31 -12.17 12.86
N THR A 105 -2.75 -11.07 13.38
CA THR A 105 -3.13 -9.72 12.99
C THR A 105 -2.71 -9.47 11.54
N SER A 106 -3.56 -8.82 10.75
CA SER A 106 -3.18 -8.41 9.39
C SER A 106 -2.76 -6.96 9.36
N ILE A 107 -1.65 -6.72 8.66
CA ILE A 107 -1.23 -5.41 8.21
C ILE A 107 -1.51 -5.36 6.73
N ASP A 108 -2.22 -4.33 6.31
CA ASP A 108 -2.60 -4.16 4.92
C ASP A 108 -2.02 -2.83 4.40
N CYS A 109 -1.49 -2.84 3.19
CA CYS A 109 -1.10 -1.62 2.47
C CYS A 109 -1.76 -1.54 1.08
N SER A 110 -2.01 -0.32 0.60
CA SER A 110 -2.55 -0.05 -0.73
C SER A 110 -1.97 1.25 -1.28
N GLY A 111 -1.92 1.38 -2.61
CA GLY A 111 -1.56 2.64 -3.26
C GLY A 111 -2.70 3.68 -3.19
N ASP A 112 -2.41 4.92 -3.57
CA ASP A 112 -3.32 6.09 -3.57
C ASP A 112 -4.69 5.82 -4.19
N GLY A 113 -4.72 5.03 -5.27
CA GLY A 113 -5.94 4.69 -6.02
C GLY A 113 -7.00 3.92 -5.22
N GLY A 114 -6.68 3.45 -4.01
CA GLY A 114 -7.65 2.87 -3.06
C GLY A 114 -8.35 1.61 -3.55
N GLY A 115 -7.88 0.99 -4.63
CA GLY A 115 -8.53 -0.14 -5.27
C GLY A 115 -8.48 -1.40 -4.41
N THR A 116 -7.27 -1.93 -4.19
CA THR A 116 -7.07 -3.19 -3.47
C THR A 116 -5.96 -3.07 -2.44
N PHE A 117 -6.23 -3.55 -1.24
CA PHE A 117 -5.24 -3.68 -0.18
C PHE A 117 -4.53 -5.02 -0.29
N THR A 118 -3.20 -4.98 -0.33
CA THR A 118 -2.36 -6.17 -0.17
C THR A 118 -2.21 -6.43 1.32
N ARG A 119 -2.51 -7.65 1.75
CA ARG A 119 -2.54 -8.07 3.15
C ARG A 119 -1.41 -9.04 3.47
N LYS A 120 -0.74 -8.84 4.61
CA LYS A 120 0.12 -9.86 5.23
C LYS A 120 -0.28 -10.05 6.68
N TYR A 121 -0.24 -11.31 7.12
CA TYR A 121 -0.52 -11.68 8.49
C TYR A 121 0.79 -11.80 9.26
N THR A 122 0.85 -11.14 10.41
CA THR A 122 1.93 -11.33 11.38
C THR A 122 1.94 -12.78 11.85
N ARG A 123 3.12 -13.40 11.79
CA ARG A 123 3.36 -14.73 12.35
C ARG A 123 4.36 -14.65 13.48
N ILE A 124 3.90 -14.99 14.68
CA ILE A 124 4.71 -15.02 15.89
C ILE A 124 4.73 -16.46 16.41
N ASN A 125 5.94 -17.01 16.63
CA ASN A 125 6.14 -18.37 17.12
C ASN A 125 7.11 -18.39 18.30
#